data_AF-A0A2E8H374-F1
#
_entry.id   AF-A0A2E8H374-F1
#
_cell.length_a   1.000
_cell.length_b   1.000
_cell.length_c   1.000
_cell.angle_alpha   90.00
_cell.angle_beta   90.00
_cell.angle_gamma   90.00
#
_symmetry.space_group_name_H-M   'P 1'
#
loop_
_entity.id
_entity.type
_entity.pdbx_description
1 polymer ?
#
loop_
_entity_poly.entity_id
_entity_poly.type
_entity_poly.pdbx_seq_one_letter_code
_entity_poly.pdbx_strand_id
1 'polypeptide(L)'
;MIPRWALCSLLLAVATAAADEAADGHAWLADRVTEYNELRGRLGPAELARHVIDRSVDMDRFADHVLRRYVTNSLADFAEHLNDDEHDRYVASARQRLVEALRQRLVEDLTDSLTKAVVGGLTVTDADFDPTGGTVTLASDAAAGELDVHVLRGDNGDWRIEDISIAGRGLSRRYRDRYEDALDRRYSPAVLEARLRQLDYIMLEDFTASGDGDVPLGWRWRDRDEDRRKPYQVRLLDGQTYLAAQDSGGSVLLLRFAHWNPRQFPIMTWCWRADSLPAGGDERFGHTNDSAAGIYVFFSQTWIGMPRHIKYVWSSTLGEGFIGRRDRIARPYFVVVESGEEKLGEWLFASVDLEEHYDRTWGGRPKSRTQGLGLLTDANSTDSRAEAYYADIRVWSREAFEAGRVQDHCDCYRGLEPLESDTERGTAGVPLNSGMTP
;
A
#
# COMPACT_ATOMS: atom_id res chain seq x y z
N MET A 1 35.43 10.58 -4.90
CA MET A 1 36.81 10.41 -5.38
C MET A 1 37.17 8.94 -5.26
N ILE A 2 37.45 8.29 -6.38
CA ILE A 2 37.67 6.84 -6.52
C ILE A 2 39.15 6.61 -6.87
N PRO A 3 39.90 5.72 -6.20
CA PRO A 3 41.08 5.08 -6.76
C PRO A 3 40.72 3.65 -7.20
N ARG A 4 40.89 3.27 -8.48
CA ARG A 4 42.12 2.78 -9.16
C ARG A 4 42.63 1.41 -8.65
N TRP A 5 42.10 0.38 -9.31
CA TRP A 5 42.55 -0.98 -9.63
C TRP A 5 44.05 -1.32 -9.51
N ALA A 6 44.36 -2.54 -9.05
CA ALA A 6 45.61 -3.28 -9.31
C ALA A 6 45.47 -4.80 -9.00
N LEU A 7 45.90 -5.65 -9.96
CA LEU A 7 46.61 -6.97 -9.89
C LEU A 7 46.13 -8.08 -8.91
N CYS A 8 46.21 -9.40 -9.15
CA CYS A 8 46.66 -10.27 -10.25
C CYS A 8 46.38 -11.76 -9.86
N SER A 9 46.08 -12.60 -10.86
CA SER A 9 46.55 -13.99 -11.07
C SER A 9 46.04 -15.21 -10.23
N LEU A 10 45.35 -16.11 -10.96
CA LEU A 10 45.57 -17.58 -11.11
C LEU A 10 45.46 -18.54 -9.88
N LEU A 11 44.50 -19.48 -9.90
CA LEU A 11 44.71 -20.91 -10.28
C LEU A 11 43.45 -21.78 -10.05
N LEU A 12 43.31 -22.79 -10.94
CA LEU A 12 42.39 -23.92 -10.85
C LEU A 12 42.68 -24.81 -9.63
N ALA A 13 41.62 -25.36 -9.00
CA ALA A 13 41.55 -26.77 -8.60
C ALA A 13 40.13 -27.13 -8.14
N VAL A 14 39.32 -27.71 -9.03
CA VAL A 14 38.10 -28.42 -8.59
C VAL A 14 38.56 -29.77 -8.03
N ALA A 15 38.62 -29.86 -6.71
CA ALA A 15 38.77 -31.13 -6.02
C ALA A 15 37.47 -31.94 -6.17
N THR A 16 37.58 -33.13 -6.72
CA THR A 16 36.52 -34.13 -6.75
C THR A 16 36.23 -34.59 -5.32
N ALA A 17 35.16 -34.07 -4.72
CA ALA A 17 34.50 -34.72 -3.60
C ALA A 17 33.38 -35.63 -4.14
N ALA A 18 33.20 -36.79 -3.50
CA ALA A 18 32.19 -37.79 -3.82
C ALA A 18 30.77 -37.18 -3.78
N ALA A 19 29.78 -37.87 -4.34
CA ALA A 19 28.37 -37.43 -4.35
C ALA A 19 27.89 -37.10 -2.91
N ASP A 20 27.90 -35.81 -2.59
CA ASP A 20 27.79 -35.24 -1.25
C ASP A 20 27.10 -33.88 -1.42
N GLU A 21 26.35 -33.39 -0.43
CA GLU A 21 25.45 -32.23 -0.58
C GLU A 21 26.19 -30.94 -1.01
N ALA A 22 27.48 -30.85 -0.66
CA ALA A 22 28.38 -29.81 -1.16
C ALA A 22 28.56 -29.90 -2.69
N ALA A 23 28.64 -31.10 -3.27
CA ALA A 23 28.73 -31.29 -4.71
C ALA A 23 27.45 -30.82 -5.45
N ASP A 24 26.28 -30.97 -4.83
CA ASP A 24 25.01 -30.47 -5.38
C ASP A 24 24.98 -28.94 -5.43
N GLY A 25 25.45 -28.26 -4.37
CA GLY A 25 25.57 -26.80 -4.35
C GLY A 25 26.54 -26.27 -5.42
N HIS A 26 27.71 -26.93 -5.56
CA HIS A 26 28.68 -26.61 -6.61
C HIS A 26 28.09 -26.80 -8.01
N ALA A 27 27.37 -27.91 -8.25
CA ALA A 27 26.75 -28.20 -9.54
C ALA A 27 25.66 -27.18 -9.89
N TRP A 28 24.78 -26.85 -8.93
CA TRP A 28 23.76 -25.83 -9.11
C TRP A 28 24.36 -24.48 -9.46
N LEU A 29 25.43 -24.07 -8.79
CA LEU A 29 26.09 -22.80 -9.05
C LEU A 29 26.73 -22.76 -10.44
N ALA A 30 27.45 -23.81 -10.82
CA ALA A 30 28.06 -23.92 -12.13
C ALA A 30 27.01 -23.82 -13.25
N ASP A 31 25.84 -24.43 -13.05
CA ASP A 31 24.68 -24.32 -13.94
C ASP A 31 24.15 -22.87 -14.02
N ARG A 32 23.97 -22.17 -12.89
CA ARG A 32 23.54 -20.75 -12.87
C ARG A 32 24.52 -19.82 -13.58
N VAL A 33 25.83 -20.00 -13.35
CA VAL A 33 26.88 -19.20 -13.99
C VAL A 33 26.93 -19.47 -15.50
N THR A 34 26.79 -20.73 -15.90
CA THR A 34 26.71 -21.13 -17.33
C THR A 34 25.50 -20.51 -17.99
N GLU A 35 24.31 -20.64 -17.38
CA GLU A 35 23.06 -20.06 -17.86
C GLU A 35 23.17 -18.54 -18.02
N TYR A 36 23.71 -17.84 -17.03
CA TYR A 36 23.99 -16.40 -17.13
C TYR A 36 24.91 -16.06 -18.32
N ASN A 37 26.01 -16.79 -18.47
CA ASN A 37 27.00 -16.56 -19.52
C ASN A 37 26.45 -16.80 -20.93
N GLU A 38 25.51 -17.73 -21.09
CA GLU A 38 24.81 -17.94 -22.36
C GLU A 38 23.79 -16.83 -22.64
N LEU A 39 22.98 -16.48 -21.63
CA LEU A 39 21.88 -15.53 -21.79
C LEU A 39 22.36 -14.09 -21.97
N ARG A 40 23.47 -13.69 -21.34
CA ARG A 40 24.02 -12.33 -21.49
C ARG A 40 24.38 -11.97 -22.94
N GLY A 41 24.65 -12.97 -23.78
CA GLY A 41 24.93 -12.78 -25.20
C GLY A 41 23.67 -12.75 -26.09
N ARG A 42 22.49 -13.07 -25.54
CA ARG A 42 21.23 -13.22 -26.29
C ARG A 42 20.13 -12.25 -25.84
N LEU A 43 20.07 -11.94 -24.55
CA LEU A 43 19.01 -11.14 -23.94
C LEU A 43 19.44 -9.68 -23.75
N GLY A 44 18.46 -8.77 -23.82
CA GLY A 44 18.68 -7.39 -23.39
C GLY A 44 18.85 -7.28 -21.86
N PRO A 45 19.41 -6.16 -21.34
CA PRO A 45 19.68 -5.97 -19.91
C PRO A 45 18.46 -6.24 -19.00
N ALA A 46 17.28 -5.76 -19.39
CA ALA A 46 16.06 -5.91 -18.58
C ALA A 46 15.53 -7.34 -18.54
N GLU A 47 15.63 -8.08 -19.65
CA GLU A 47 15.23 -9.49 -19.73
C GLU A 47 16.20 -10.37 -18.95
N LEU A 48 17.51 -10.12 -19.11
CA LEU A 48 18.55 -10.81 -18.35
C LEU A 48 18.41 -10.58 -16.85
N ALA A 49 18.21 -9.32 -16.42
CA ALA A 49 18.01 -8.99 -15.01
C ALA A 49 16.83 -9.76 -14.41
N ARG A 50 15.66 -9.71 -15.08
CA ARG A 50 14.47 -10.44 -14.64
C ARG A 50 14.73 -11.95 -14.55
N HIS A 51 15.35 -12.53 -15.57
CA HIS A 51 15.68 -13.96 -15.59
C HIS A 51 16.57 -14.36 -14.42
N VAL A 52 17.65 -13.60 -14.18
CA VAL A 52 18.60 -13.87 -13.09
C VAL A 52 17.91 -13.80 -11.74
N ILE A 53 17.11 -12.76 -11.50
CA ILE A 53 16.38 -12.60 -10.23
C ILE A 53 15.37 -13.74 -10.04
N ASP A 54 14.52 -14.02 -11.02
CA ASP A 54 13.44 -15.02 -10.90
C ASP A 54 13.96 -16.45 -10.71
N ARG A 55 15.06 -16.77 -11.40
CA ARG A 55 15.62 -18.13 -11.41
C ARG A 55 16.55 -18.39 -10.25
N SER A 56 17.25 -17.36 -9.77
CA SER A 56 18.37 -17.56 -8.84
C SER A 56 18.10 -17.03 -7.44
N VAL A 57 17.28 -15.99 -7.27
CA VAL A 57 17.12 -15.31 -5.98
C VAL A 57 15.90 -15.85 -5.24
N ASP A 58 16.06 -16.11 -3.94
CA ASP A 58 14.95 -16.30 -3.01
C ASP A 58 14.48 -14.91 -2.55
N MET A 59 13.41 -14.43 -3.17
CA MET A 59 12.89 -13.10 -2.85
C MET A 59 12.28 -13.01 -1.45
N ASP A 60 11.80 -14.12 -0.89
CA ASP A 60 11.26 -14.14 0.47
C ASP A 60 12.39 -14.00 1.50
N ARG A 61 13.49 -14.74 1.34
CA ARG A 61 14.67 -14.62 2.21
C ARG A 61 15.38 -13.29 2.06
N PHE A 62 15.55 -12.81 0.81
CA PHE A 62 16.09 -11.47 0.57
C PHE A 62 15.23 -10.40 1.26
N ALA A 63 13.91 -10.50 1.16
CA ALA A 63 12.99 -9.60 1.86
C ALA A 63 13.09 -9.71 3.37
N ASP A 64 13.30 -10.89 3.96
CA ASP A 64 13.52 -11.04 5.41
C ASP A 64 14.77 -10.27 5.86
N HIS A 65 15.86 -10.31 5.08
CA HIS A 65 17.08 -9.55 5.39
C HIS A 65 16.88 -8.03 5.29
N VAL A 66 16.05 -7.57 4.34
CA VAL A 66 15.76 -6.15 4.13
C VAL A 66 14.73 -5.63 5.14
N LEU A 67 13.58 -6.29 5.25
CA LEU A 67 12.45 -5.83 6.05
C LEU A 67 12.65 -6.15 7.54
N ARG A 68 13.32 -7.25 7.89
CA ARG A 68 13.45 -7.71 9.28
C ARG A 68 12.08 -7.71 9.98
N ARG A 69 11.95 -7.00 11.10
CA ARG A 69 10.69 -6.86 11.86
C ARG A 69 9.83 -5.68 11.42
N TYR A 70 10.17 -5.00 10.31
CA TYR A 70 9.48 -3.78 9.87
C TYR A 70 7.98 -3.99 9.71
N VAL A 71 7.55 -5.02 8.97
CA VAL A 71 6.12 -5.23 8.68
C VAL A 71 5.36 -5.43 9.98
N THR A 72 5.77 -6.37 10.82
CA THR A 72 5.16 -6.64 12.13
C THR A 72 5.17 -5.39 13.03
N ASN A 73 6.28 -4.65 13.09
CA ASN A 73 6.37 -3.46 13.94
C ASN A 73 5.53 -2.29 13.42
N SER A 74 5.40 -2.14 12.09
CA SER A 74 4.61 -1.09 11.45
C SER A 74 3.10 -1.32 11.57
N LEU A 75 2.71 -2.60 11.75
CA LEU A 75 1.33 -3.03 11.91
C LEU A 75 0.97 -3.37 13.37
N ALA A 76 1.90 -3.23 14.32
CA ALA A 76 1.67 -3.52 15.73
C ALA A 76 0.52 -2.68 16.33
N ASP A 77 0.38 -1.41 15.91
CA ASP A 77 -0.73 -0.53 16.32
C ASP A 77 -2.11 -1.13 15.93
N PHE A 78 -2.16 -2.03 14.95
CA PHE A 78 -3.39 -2.71 14.52
C PHE A 78 -3.69 -4.00 15.32
N ALA A 79 -2.64 -4.67 15.83
CA ALA A 79 -2.72 -5.97 16.49
C ALA A 79 -3.62 -5.95 17.73
N GLU A 80 -3.61 -4.85 18.49
CA GLU A 80 -4.44 -4.71 19.70
C GLU A 80 -5.95 -4.80 19.46
N HIS A 81 -6.40 -4.77 18.20
CA HIS A 81 -7.83 -4.85 17.92
C HIS A 81 -8.21 -5.72 16.71
N LEU A 82 -7.27 -6.49 16.13
CA LEU A 82 -7.60 -7.55 15.14
C LEU A 82 -7.63 -8.85 15.94
N ASN A 83 -8.47 -9.80 15.55
CA ASN A 83 -8.22 -11.16 16.00
C ASN A 83 -6.93 -11.69 15.34
N ASP A 84 -6.33 -12.73 15.93
CA ASP A 84 -5.03 -13.23 15.48
C ASP A 84 -5.03 -13.64 14.00
N ASP A 85 -6.10 -14.29 13.52
CA ASP A 85 -6.23 -14.73 12.12
C ASP A 85 -6.33 -13.55 11.13
N GLU A 86 -7.08 -12.50 11.48
CA GLU A 86 -7.18 -11.28 10.68
C GLU A 86 -5.88 -10.50 10.67
N HIS A 87 -5.20 -10.43 11.81
CA HIS A 87 -3.89 -9.80 11.94
C HIS A 87 -2.85 -10.50 11.07
N ASP A 88 -2.79 -11.83 11.14
CA ASP A 88 -1.83 -12.61 10.37
C ASP A 88 -2.10 -12.50 8.87
N ARG A 89 -3.37 -12.53 8.43
CA ARG A 89 -3.72 -12.26 7.03
C ARG A 89 -3.30 -10.86 6.59
N TYR A 90 -3.49 -9.85 7.43
CA TYR A 90 -3.11 -8.47 7.10
C TYR A 90 -1.58 -8.28 7.01
N VAL A 91 -0.83 -8.87 7.95
CA VAL A 91 0.63 -8.91 7.93
C VAL A 91 1.14 -9.65 6.70
N ALA A 92 0.56 -10.82 6.38
CA ALA A 92 0.93 -11.61 5.21
C ALA A 92 0.68 -10.84 3.90
N SER A 93 -0.50 -10.22 3.75
CA SER A 93 -0.83 -9.38 2.59
C SER A 93 0.14 -8.20 2.43
N ALA A 94 0.45 -7.50 3.51
CA ALA A 94 1.43 -6.40 3.48
C ALA A 94 2.84 -6.89 3.12
N ARG A 95 3.28 -8.03 3.65
CA ARG A 95 4.58 -8.64 3.33
C ARG A 95 4.64 -9.03 1.86
N GLN A 96 3.61 -9.69 1.33
CA GLN A 96 3.57 -10.12 -0.07
C GLN A 96 3.72 -8.95 -1.03
N ARG A 97 3.03 -7.83 -0.79
CA ARG A 97 3.17 -6.61 -1.60
C ARG A 97 4.59 -6.04 -1.57
N LEU A 98 5.23 -6.05 -0.40
CA LEU A 98 6.61 -5.58 -0.26
C LEU A 98 7.64 -6.50 -0.89
N VAL A 99 7.43 -7.83 -0.86
CA VAL A 99 8.30 -8.80 -1.55
C VAL A 99 8.27 -8.55 -3.05
N GLU A 100 7.09 -8.37 -3.64
CA GLU A 100 6.97 -8.05 -5.07
C GLU A 100 7.57 -6.68 -5.41
N ALA A 101 7.35 -5.66 -4.58
CA ALA A 101 7.97 -4.35 -4.76
C ALA A 101 9.51 -4.40 -4.68
N LEU A 102 10.06 -5.21 -3.77
CA LEU A 102 11.50 -5.46 -3.67
C LEU A 102 12.03 -6.17 -4.90
N ARG A 103 11.31 -7.19 -5.39
CA ARG A 103 11.66 -7.91 -6.62
C ARG A 103 11.73 -6.95 -7.81
N GLN A 104 10.71 -6.11 -8.01
CA GLN A 104 10.68 -5.10 -9.07
C GLN A 104 11.86 -4.13 -8.96
N ARG A 105 12.09 -3.59 -7.76
CA ARG A 105 13.24 -2.70 -7.50
C ARG A 105 14.57 -3.37 -7.80
N LEU A 106 14.73 -4.64 -7.42
CA LEU A 106 15.95 -5.40 -7.65
C LEU A 106 16.21 -5.66 -9.14
N VAL A 107 15.16 -5.98 -9.89
CA VAL A 107 15.24 -6.11 -11.36
C VAL A 107 15.63 -4.78 -12.00
N GLU A 108 15.04 -3.66 -11.59
CA GLU A 108 15.35 -2.33 -12.11
C GLU A 108 16.80 -1.90 -11.80
N ASP A 109 17.24 -2.06 -10.55
CA ASP A 109 18.60 -1.69 -10.13
C ASP A 109 19.66 -2.57 -10.84
N LEU A 110 19.37 -3.86 -11.07
CA LEU A 110 20.23 -4.75 -11.87
C LEU A 110 20.22 -4.39 -13.36
N THR A 111 19.05 -4.04 -13.91
CA THR A 111 18.92 -3.58 -15.31
C THR A 111 19.76 -2.34 -15.56
N ASP A 112 19.68 -1.36 -14.66
CA ASP A 112 20.48 -0.13 -14.73
C ASP A 112 21.98 -0.44 -14.68
N SER A 113 22.38 -1.35 -13.79
CA SER A 113 23.77 -1.81 -13.67
C SER A 113 24.28 -2.48 -14.95
N LEU A 114 23.51 -3.40 -15.53
CA LEU A 114 23.83 -4.10 -16.78
C LEU A 114 23.83 -3.17 -18.00
N THR A 115 23.09 -2.07 -17.96
CA THR A 115 23.07 -1.06 -19.03
C THR A 115 24.30 -0.15 -18.96
N LYS A 116 24.74 0.20 -17.75
CA LYS A 116 25.85 1.15 -17.53
C LYS A 116 27.22 0.49 -17.53
N ALA A 117 27.30 -0.81 -17.27
CA ALA A 117 28.56 -1.53 -17.14
C ALA A 117 28.53 -2.84 -17.92
N VAL A 118 29.65 -3.14 -18.59
CA VAL A 118 29.87 -4.49 -19.16
C VAL A 118 30.27 -5.40 -18.00
N VAL A 119 29.34 -6.24 -17.56
CA VAL A 119 29.59 -7.22 -16.49
C VAL A 119 30.38 -8.43 -16.99
N GLY A 120 30.48 -8.65 -18.29
CA GLY A 120 31.31 -9.73 -18.82
C GLY A 120 30.78 -11.12 -18.44
N GLY A 121 31.61 -12.13 -18.66
CA GLY A 121 31.35 -13.50 -18.24
C GLY A 121 31.70 -13.70 -16.79
N LEU A 122 30.89 -14.45 -16.07
CA LEU A 122 31.15 -14.80 -14.68
C LEU A 122 31.85 -16.16 -14.60
N THR A 123 32.76 -16.28 -13.63
CA THR A 123 33.44 -17.53 -13.28
C THR A 123 33.47 -17.67 -11.77
N VAL A 124 33.22 -18.88 -11.27
CA VAL A 124 33.40 -19.20 -9.84
C VAL A 124 34.89 -19.27 -9.54
N THR A 125 35.37 -18.44 -8.59
CA THR A 125 36.77 -18.45 -8.14
C THR A 125 36.95 -19.19 -6.83
N ASP A 126 35.94 -19.15 -5.97
CA ASP A 126 35.90 -19.89 -4.72
C ASP A 126 34.45 -20.27 -4.39
N ALA A 127 34.26 -21.37 -3.69
CA ALA A 127 32.95 -21.81 -3.24
C ALA A 127 33.09 -22.72 -2.03
N ASP A 128 32.35 -22.39 -0.98
CA ASP A 128 32.25 -23.20 0.23
C ASP A 128 30.77 -23.44 0.52
N PHE A 129 30.41 -24.72 0.70
CA PHE A 129 29.03 -25.16 0.87
C PHE A 129 28.94 -26.13 2.04
N ASP A 130 27.86 -25.98 2.80
CA ASP A 130 27.39 -26.89 3.83
C ASP A 130 25.95 -27.36 3.53
N PRO A 131 25.35 -28.27 4.33
CA PRO A 131 24.00 -28.78 4.05
C PRO A 131 22.88 -27.72 3.97
N THR A 132 23.09 -26.54 4.55
CA THR A 132 22.10 -25.47 4.71
C THR A 132 22.34 -24.28 3.80
N GLY A 133 23.56 -24.10 3.29
CA GLY A 133 23.94 -22.90 2.59
C GLY A 133 25.38 -22.91 2.09
N GLY A 134 25.85 -21.74 1.68
CA GLY A 134 27.23 -21.57 1.25
C GLY A 134 27.59 -20.12 0.96
N THR A 135 28.88 -19.87 0.80
CA THR A 135 29.41 -18.62 0.25
C THR A 135 30.12 -18.94 -1.05
N VAL A 136 29.84 -18.14 -2.07
CA VAL A 136 30.40 -18.30 -3.40
C VAL A 136 31.07 -17.01 -3.82
N THR A 137 32.27 -17.11 -4.35
CA THR A 137 33.00 -15.97 -4.88
C THR A 137 33.00 -16.05 -6.40
N LEU A 138 32.45 -15.03 -7.06
CA LEU A 138 32.42 -14.92 -8.52
C LEU A 138 33.36 -13.81 -8.99
N ALA A 139 34.12 -14.07 -10.05
CA ALA A 139 34.87 -13.07 -10.79
C ALA A 139 34.22 -12.81 -12.16
N SER A 140 34.44 -11.60 -12.69
CA SER A 140 34.02 -11.19 -14.03
C SER A 140 35.22 -11.07 -14.98
N ASP A 141 35.04 -11.46 -16.25
CA ASP A 141 36.05 -11.25 -17.29
C ASP A 141 36.14 -9.80 -17.82
N ALA A 142 35.16 -8.96 -17.49
CA ALA A 142 35.05 -7.57 -17.97
C ALA A 142 35.14 -6.52 -16.84
N ALA A 143 35.04 -6.96 -15.58
CA ALA A 143 35.13 -6.11 -14.40
C ALA A 143 36.01 -6.75 -13.33
N ALA A 144 36.88 -5.97 -12.67
CA ALA A 144 37.62 -6.46 -11.51
C ALA A 144 36.81 -6.28 -10.23
N GLY A 145 37.17 -7.13 -9.27
CA GLY A 145 36.45 -7.31 -8.04
C GLY A 145 35.79 -8.68 -8.05
N GLU A 146 35.54 -9.17 -6.84
CA GLU A 146 34.80 -10.39 -6.63
C GLU A 146 33.42 -10.07 -6.05
N LEU A 147 32.47 -10.92 -6.40
CA LEU A 147 31.11 -10.89 -5.89
C LEU A 147 30.96 -12.06 -4.92
N ASP A 148 30.75 -11.76 -3.64
CA ASP A 148 30.43 -12.79 -2.66
C ASP A 148 28.92 -13.00 -2.68
N VAL A 149 28.49 -14.19 -3.08
CA VAL A 149 27.10 -14.60 -3.16
C VAL A 149 26.80 -15.52 -1.99
N HIS A 150 25.83 -15.13 -1.17
CA HIS A 150 25.34 -15.93 -0.05
C HIS A 150 24.16 -16.75 -0.54
N VAL A 151 24.26 -18.06 -0.41
CA VAL A 151 23.26 -19.01 -0.90
C VAL A 151 22.71 -19.84 0.23
N LEU A 152 21.41 -20.08 0.18
CA LEU A 152 20.67 -20.93 1.11
C LEU A 152 20.15 -22.14 0.35
N ARG A 153 20.11 -23.30 1.01
CA ARG A 153 19.35 -24.45 0.58
C ARG A 153 17.98 -24.45 1.26
N GLY A 154 16.92 -24.36 0.48
CA GLY A 154 15.56 -24.47 0.97
C GLY A 154 15.23 -25.89 1.46
N ASP A 155 14.17 -26.03 2.26
CA ASP A 155 13.76 -27.31 2.86
C ASP A 155 13.40 -28.40 1.82
N ASN A 156 13.07 -27.98 0.60
CA ASN A 156 12.81 -28.87 -0.54
C ASN A 156 14.09 -29.31 -1.28
N GLY A 157 15.27 -28.88 -0.81
CA GLY A 157 16.57 -29.16 -1.40
C GLY A 157 17.03 -28.16 -2.47
N ASP A 158 16.19 -27.17 -2.83
CA ASP A 158 16.52 -26.18 -3.86
C ASP A 158 17.52 -25.15 -3.34
N TRP A 159 18.53 -24.86 -4.14
CA TRP A 159 19.50 -23.81 -3.87
C TRP A 159 19.02 -22.47 -4.44
N ARG A 160 19.14 -21.40 -3.65
CA ARG A 160 18.79 -20.04 -4.03
C ARG A 160 19.74 -19.02 -3.38
N ILE A 161 19.92 -17.88 -4.03
CA ILE A 161 20.65 -16.73 -3.51
C ILE A 161 19.75 -15.97 -2.54
N GLU A 162 20.20 -15.75 -1.30
CA GLU A 162 19.46 -14.94 -0.31
C GLU A 162 20.04 -13.54 -0.11
N ASP A 163 21.34 -13.35 -0.35
CA ASP A 163 21.97 -12.03 -0.38
C ASP A 163 23.24 -12.04 -1.25
N ILE A 164 23.66 -10.86 -1.69
CA ILE A 164 24.87 -10.67 -2.49
C ILE A 164 25.68 -9.54 -1.87
N SER A 165 26.95 -9.78 -1.58
CA SER A 165 27.88 -8.78 -1.06
C SER A 165 28.89 -8.36 -2.12
N ILE A 166 29.09 -7.04 -2.23
CA ILE A 166 30.15 -6.46 -3.06
C ILE A 166 31.09 -5.70 -2.13
N ALA A 167 32.37 -6.08 -2.12
CA ALA A 167 33.40 -5.54 -1.24
C ALA A 167 32.98 -5.59 0.24
N GLY A 168 32.50 -6.74 0.70
CA GLY A 168 32.09 -6.98 2.10
C GLY A 168 30.81 -6.27 2.54
N ARG A 169 30.04 -5.67 1.61
CA ARG A 169 28.75 -5.03 1.93
C ARG A 169 27.60 -5.67 1.17
N GLY A 170 26.76 -6.41 1.89
CA GLY A 170 25.53 -7.05 1.41
C GLY A 170 24.53 -6.08 0.78
N LEU A 171 23.86 -6.55 -0.25
CA LEU A 171 22.85 -5.82 -1.00
C LEU A 171 21.63 -5.54 -0.14
N SER A 172 21.21 -6.52 0.67
CA SER A 172 20.13 -6.35 1.65
C SER A 172 20.41 -5.19 2.60
N ARG A 173 21.67 -5.03 3.05
CA ARG A 173 22.11 -3.90 3.89
C ARG A 173 22.05 -2.58 3.13
N ARG A 174 22.49 -2.54 1.87
CA ARG A 174 22.39 -1.33 1.03
C ARG A 174 20.94 -0.89 0.84
N TYR A 175 20.01 -1.83 0.67
CA TYR A 175 18.57 -1.53 0.61
C TYR A 175 18.05 -0.97 1.93
N ARG A 176 18.44 -1.56 3.07
CA ARG A 176 18.08 -1.02 4.39
C ARG A 176 18.58 0.41 4.57
N ASP A 177 19.83 0.67 4.23
CA ASP A 177 20.40 2.02 4.35
C ASP A 177 19.72 3.01 3.39
N ARG A 178 19.37 2.58 2.16
CA ARG A 178 18.64 3.41 1.18
C ARG A 178 17.23 3.79 1.63
N TYR A 179 16.54 2.88 2.33
CA TYR A 179 15.14 3.06 2.75
C TYR A 179 14.97 3.24 4.26
N GLU A 180 16.04 3.56 4.99
CA GLU A 180 16.08 3.71 6.46
C GLU A 180 14.95 4.61 6.98
N ASP A 181 14.73 5.75 6.32
CA ASP A 181 13.67 6.70 6.69
C ASP A 181 12.25 6.10 6.66
N ALA A 182 11.97 5.17 5.74
CA ALA A 182 10.69 4.47 5.70
C ALA A 182 10.63 3.31 6.71
N LEU A 183 11.73 2.58 6.86
CA LEU A 183 11.84 1.41 7.74
C LEU A 183 11.79 1.79 9.23
N ASP A 184 12.42 2.90 9.62
CA ASP A 184 12.59 3.27 11.04
C ASP A 184 11.47 4.16 11.59
N ARG A 185 10.77 4.92 10.72
CA ARG A 185 9.76 5.89 11.17
C ARG A 185 8.38 5.32 11.45
N ARG A 186 8.22 3.99 11.40
CA ARG A 186 6.92 3.30 11.57
C ARG A 186 5.82 3.92 10.69
N TYR A 187 6.19 4.26 9.45
CA TYR A 187 5.21 4.52 8.41
C TYR A 187 4.58 3.21 7.94
N SER A 188 3.36 3.29 7.40
CA SER A 188 2.65 2.12 6.89
C SER A 188 3.44 1.44 5.75
N PRO A 189 3.33 0.10 5.58
CA PRO A 189 3.98 -0.64 4.50
C PRO A 189 3.82 -0.01 3.10
N ALA A 190 2.66 0.58 2.82
CA ALA A 190 2.39 1.30 1.57
C ALA A 190 3.41 2.41 1.25
N VAL A 191 4.02 3.05 2.25
CA VAL A 191 5.06 4.07 2.05
C VAL A 191 6.34 3.46 1.51
N LEU A 192 6.75 2.31 2.07
CA LEU A 192 7.92 1.59 1.58
C LEU A 192 7.64 1.01 0.19
N GLU A 193 6.45 0.45 -0.03
CA GLU A 193 6.03 -0.04 -1.34
C GLU A 193 6.12 1.05 -2.41
N ALA A 194 5.56 2.24 -2.16
CA ALA A 194 5.63 3.37 -3.10
C ALA A 194 7.09 3.75 -3.42
N ARG A 195 7.98 3.79 -2.42
CA ARG A 195 9.40 4.09 -2.63
C ARG A 195 10.13 3.00 -3.43
N LEU A 196 9.84 1.73 -3.12
CA LEU A 196 10.40 0.59 -3.84
C LEU A 196 9.91 0.55 -5.29
N ARG A 197 8.66 0.94 -5.55
CA ARG A 197 8.11 1.03 -6.91
C ARG A 197 8.39 2.37 -7.61
N GLN A 198 9.04 3.32 -6.92
CA GLN A 198 9.27 4.69 -7.40
C GLN A 198 7.99 5.39 -7.88
N LEU A 199 6.90 5.20 -7.15
CA LEU A 199 5.64 5.87 -7.41
C LEU A 199 5.66 7.30 -6.87
N ASP A 200 4.99 8.20 -7.59
CA ASP A 200 4.73 9.58 -7.15
C ASP A 200 3.66 9.68 -6.05
N TYR A 201 3.00 8.55 -5.76
CA TYR A 201 1.91 8.43 -4.80
C TYR A 201 2.07 7.21 -3.90
N ILE A 202 1.38 7.26 -2.77
CA ILE A 202 1.18 6.14 -1.86
C ILE A 202 -0.28 5.69 -2.01
N MET A 203 -0.49 4.41 -2.33
CA MET A 203 -1.81 3.78 -2.29
C MET A 203 -2.16 3.49 -0.82
N LEU A 204 -3.07 4.26 -0.23
CA LEU A 204 -3.51 4.04 1.15
C LEU A 204 -4.55 2.92 1.23
N GLU A 205 -5.44 2.83 0.23
CA GLU A 205 -6.43 1.76 0.10
C GLU A 205 -6.96 1.63 -1.34
N ASP A 206 -7.02 0.40 -1.85
CA ASP A 206 -7.63 -0.01 -3.13
C ASP A 206 -8.64 -1.18 -2.95
N PHE A 207 -8.84 -1.64 -1.70
CA PHE A 207 -9.71 -2.73 -1.26
C PHE A 207 -9.38 -4.13 -1.80
N THR A 208 -8.38 -4.27 -2.68
CA THR A 208 -8.02 -5.53 -3.37
C THR A 208 -7.50 -6.63 -2.44
N ALA A 209 -7.10 -6.28 -1.22
CA ALA A 209 -6.64 -7.24 -0.21
C ALA A 209 -7.80 -8.00 0.49
N SER A 210 -9.05 -7.72 0.14
CA SER A 210 -10.25 -8.29 0.76
C SER A 210 -11.07 -9.09 -0.26
N GLY A 211 -11.84 -10.08 0.20
CA GLY A 211 -12.76 -10.83 -0.65
C GLY A 211 -14.04 -10.04 -0.97
N ASP A 212 -14.71 -10.40 -2.07
CA ASP A 212 -16.05 -9.91 -2.37
C ASP A 212 -17.03 -10.32 -1.26
N GLY A 213 -17.80 -9.36 -0.74
CA GLY A 213 -18.70 -9.54 0.39
C GLY A 213 -18.08 -9.29 1.77
N ASP A 214 -16.75 -9.21 1.89
CA ASP A 214 -16.08 -9.03 3.17
C ASP A 214 -16.11 -7.58 3.66
N VAL A 215 -15.91 -7.39 4.97
CA VAL A 215 -15.47 -6.09 5.49
C VAL A 215 -14.01 -5.88 5.06
N PRO A 216 -13.61 -4.67 4.63
CA PRO A 216 -12.23 -4.40 4.21
C PRO A 216 -11.17 -4.84 5.22
N LEU A 217 -10.18 -5.62 4.77
CA LEU A 217 -9.08 -6.07 5.62
C LEU A 217 -8.31 -4.89 6.21
N GLY A 218 -8.06 -4.94 7.53
CA GLY A 218 -7.38 -3.87 8.26
C GLY A 218 -8.25 -2.66 8.59
N TRP A 219 -9.55 -2.70 8.28
CA TRP A 219 -10.55 -1.72 8.73
C TRP A 219 -11.43 -2.27 9.82
N ARG A 220 -11.81 -1.42 10.78
CA ARG A 220 -12.64 -1.82 11.91
C ARG A 220 -13.54 -0.72 12.44
N TRP A 221 -14.64 -1.15 13.03
CA TRP A 221 -15.41 -0.32 13.95
C TRP A 221 -14.66 -0.18 15.28
N ARG A 222 -15.00 0.82 16.09
CA ARG A 222 -14.48 0.88 17.47
C ARG A 222 -15.13 -0.24 18.27
N ASP A 223 -14.42 -0.79 19.26
CA ASP A 223 -14.92 -1.89 20.09
C ASP A 223 -16.30 -1.60 20.71
N ARG A 224 -16.49 -0.36 21.18
CA ARG A 224 -17.78 0.09 21.76
C ARG A 224 -18.95 0.17 20.77
N ASP A 225 -18.67 0.08 19.48
CA ASP A 225 -19.63 0.20 18.39
C ASP A 225 -19.71 -1.11 17.57
N GLU A 226 -19.11 -2.19 18.07
CA GLU A 226 -19.01 -3.47 17.37
C GLU A 226 -20.36 -4.20 17.20
N ASP A 227 -21.33 -3.92 18.06
CA ASP A 227 -22.72 -4.39 17.98
C ASP A 227 -23.58 -3.56 17.01
N ARG A 228 -23.02 -2.50 16.42
CA ARG A 228 -23.71 -1.52 15.57
C ARG A 228 -23.04 -1.40 14.19
N ARG A 229 -22.47 -2.50 13.68
CA ARG A 229 -21.79 -2.54 12.38
C ARG A 229 -22.74 -2.08 11.27
N LYS A 230 -22.26 -1.19 10.40
CA LYS A 230 -22.99 -0.79 9.20
C LYS A 230 -22.81 -1.84 8.08
N PRO A 231 -23.76 -1.96 7.13
CA PRO A 231 -23.68 -2.85 5.98
C PRO A 231 -22.62 -2.37 4.97
N TYR A 232 -21.35 -2.49 5.35
CA TYR A 232 -20.20 -2.09 4.54
C TYR A 232 -19.54 -3.35 4.02
N GLN A 233 -19.42 -3.48 2.70
CA GLN A 233 -18.90 -4.67 2.07
C GLN A 233 -18.05 -4.31 0.86
N VAL A 234 -16.92 -4.98 0.73
CA VAL A 234 -16.11 -4.95 -0.48
C VAL A 234 -16.89 -5.62 -1.60
N ARG A 235 -16.80 -5.04 -2.79
CA ARG A 235 -17.38 -5.54 -4.04
C ARG A 235 -16.30 -5.70 -5.09
N LEU A 236 -16.37 -6.79 -5.84
CA LEU A 236 -15.57 -7.03 -7.03
C LEU A 236 -16.48 -7.14 -8.25
N LEU A 237 -16.38 -6.17 -9.16
CA LEU A 237 -17.18 -6.13 -10.39
C LEU A 237 -16.28 -5.77 -11.57
N ASP A 238 -16.31 -6.55 -12.64
CA ASP A 238 -15.49 -6.38 -13.85
C ASP A 238 -14.00 -6.10 -13.58
N GLY A 239 -13.46 -6.79 -12.57
CA GLY A 239 -12.06 -6.66 -12.14
C GLY A 239 -11.74 -5.41 -11.32
N GLN A 240 -12.74 -4.59 -11.00
CA GLN A 240 -12.60 -3.42 -10.13
C GLN A 240 -13.09 -3.73 -8.72
N THR A 241 -12.30 -3.34 -7.72
CA THR A 241 -12.65 -3.49 -6.31
C THR A 241 -13.03 -2.13 -5.71
N TYR A 242 -14.13 -2.08 -4.97
CA TYR A 242 -14.56 -0.89 -4.24
C TYR A 242 -15.30 -1.28 -2.96
N LEU A 243 -15.44 -0.34 -2.03
CA LEU A 243 -16.28 -0.52 -0.85
C LEU A 243 -17.68 0.03 -1.13
N ALA A 244 -18.71 -0.81 -1.01
CA ALA A 244 -20.10 -0.39 -0.95
C ALA A 244 -20.52 -0.14 0.51
N ALA A 245 -21.14 0.99 0.78
CA ALA A 245 -21.53 1.43 2.11
C ALA A 245 -22.95 1.98 2.10
N GLN A 246 -23.79 1.44 2.99
CA GLN A 246 -25.16 1.92 3.19
C GLN A 246 -25.39 2.29 4.65
N ASP A 247 -26.31 3.22 4.87
CA ASP A 247 -26.84 3.51 6.20
C ASP A 247 -28.33 3.81 6.17
N SER A 248 -29.04 3.24 7.15
CA SER A 248 -30.43 3.51 7.48
C SER A 248 -30.66 3.55 8.99
N GLY A 249 -29.61 3.65 9.82
CA GLY A 249 -29.74 3.68 11.27
C GLY A 249 -28.40 3.55 12.04
N GLY A 250 -27.97 4.65 12.64
CA GLY A 250 -26.82 4.75 13.57
C GLY A 250 -25.57 5.40 12.97
N SER A 251 -24.83 6.20 13.75
CA SER A 251 -23.56 6.82 13.32
C SER A 251 -22.36 6.06 13.89
N VAL A 252 -21.69 5.29 13.03
CA VAL A 252 -20.51 4.49 13.38
C VAL A 252 -19.46 4.65 12.28
N LEU A 253 -18.23 4.94 12.67
CA LEU A 253 -17.11 5.23 11.77
C LEU A 253 -16.24 3.98 11.56
N LEU A 254 -16.00 3.60 10.31
CA LEU A 254 -15.07 2.52 9.97
C LEU A 254 -13.65 3.13 9.92
N LEU A 255 -12.70 2.57 10.67
CA LEU A 255 -11.38 3.15 10.91
C LEU A 255 -10.27 2.24 10.41
N ARG A 256 -9.19 2.85 9.91
CA ARG A 256 -7.95 2.14 9.56
C ARG A 256 -6.75 2.99 9.96
N PHE A 257 -5.77 2.40 10.63
CA PHE A 257 -4.50 3.09 10.85
C PHE A 257 -3.79 3.26 9.51
N ALA A 258 -3.21 4.43 9.31
CA ALA A 258 -2.50 4.78 8.09
C ALA A 258 -1.52 5.89 8.46
N HIS A 259 -0.24 5.59 8.34
CA HIS A 259 0.86 6.42 8.79
C HIS A 259 1.68 6.84 7.58
N TRP A 260 1.51 8.08 7.17
CA TRP A 260 2.36 8.73 6.15
C TRP A 260 2.71 10.14 6.60
N ASN A 261 3.59 10.80 5.84
CA ASN A 261 3.95 12.18 6.07
C ASN A 261 3.07 13.12 5.21
N PRO A 262 2.07 13.80 5.79
CA PRO A 262 1.19 14.70 5.04
C PRO A 262 1.89 15.99 4.61
N ARG A 263 3.14 16.23 5.02
CA ARG A 263 3.99 17.34 4.52
C ARG A 263 4.77 16.96 3.26
N GLN A 264 4.96 15.66 3.02
CA GLN A 264 5.64 15.15 1.82
C GLN A 264 4.62 14.72 0.76
N PHE A 265 3.52 14.10 1.20
CA PHE A 265 2.40 13.68 0.36
C PHE A 265 1.11 14.39 0.81
N PRO A 266 0.96 15.71 0.54
CA PRO A 266 -0.17 16.49 1.02
C PRO A 266 -1.42 16.35 0.15
N ILE A 267 -1.31 15.93 -1.11
CA ILE A 267 -2.45 15.90 -2.02
C ILE A 267 -3.14 14.55 -1.90
N MET A 268 -4.37 14.52 -1.37
CA MET A 268 -5.14 13.29 -1.26
C MET A 268 -6.17 13.22 -2.39
N THR A 269 -6.27 12.07 -3.03
CA THR A 269 -7.24 11.81 -4.09
C THR A 269 -7.96 10.50 -3.84
N TRP A 270 -9.19 10.38 -4.32
CA TRP A 270 -9.96 9.14 -4.26
C TRP A 270 -11.07 9.14 -5.30
N CYS A 271 -11.64 7.95 -5.50
CA CYS A 271 -12.88 7.76 -6.24
C CYS A 271 -14.04 7.52 -5.28
N TRP A 272 -15.16 8.15 -5.56
CA TRP A 272 -16.41 7.88 -4.82
C TRP A 272 -17.63 8.03 -5.71
N ARG A 273 -18.74 7.42 -5.29
CA ARG A 273 -20.07 7.57 -5.88
C ARG A 273 -21.08 7.67 -4.75
N ALA A 274 -22.14 8.43 -4.95
CA ALA A 274 -23.31 8.42 -4.07
C ALA A 274 -24.55 8.07 -4.90
N ASP A 275 -25.37 7.15 -4.40
CA ASP A 275 -26.63 6.77 -5.04
C ASP A 275 -27.84 7.29 -4.23
N SER A 276 -27.63 7.67 -2.97
CA SER A 276 -28.65 8.30 -2.12
C SER A 276 -28.01 9.28 -1.14
N LEU A 277 -28.55 10.49 -1.05
CA LEU A 277 -28.17 11.49 -0.04
C LEU A 277 -29.15 11.47 1.15
N PRO A 278 -28.66 11.72 2.38
CA PRO A 278 -29.54 11.88 3.52
C PRO A 278 -30.39 13.15 3.36
N ALA A 279 -31.72 12.99 3.43
CA ALA A 279 -32.67 14.07 3.15
C ALA A 279 -32.49 15.24 4.13
N GLY A 280 -32.25 16.44 3.59
CA GLY A 280 -32.02 17.65 4.40
C GLY A 280 -30.73 17.64 5.23
N GLY A 281 -29.78 16.77 4.90
CA GLY A 281 -28.46 16.71 5.56
C GLY A 281 -27.75 18.07 5.55
N ASP A 282 -27.30 18.51 6.72
CA ASP A 282 -26.54 19.73 6.97
C ASP A 282 -25.58 19.51 8.15
N GLU A 283 -24.29 19.39 7.84
CA GLU A 283 -23.21 19.05 8.77
C GLU A 283 -22.95 20.11 9.85
N ARG A 284 -23.54 21.31 9.72
CA ARG A 284 -23.44 22.36 10.75
C ARG A 284 -24.23 22.00 12.00
N PHE A 285 -25.38 21.31 11.84
CA PHE A 285 -26.32 21.09 12.94
C PHE A 285 -26.35 19.63 13.37
N GLY A 286 -26.35 19.40 14.69
CA GLY A 286 -26.24 18.05 15.22
C GLY A 286 -27.41 17.11 14.92
N HIS A 287 -28.59 17.63 14.57
CA HIS A 287 -29.79 16.86 14.22
C HIS A 287 -29.92 16.61 12.71
N THR A 288 -28.97 17.10 11.90
CA THR A 288 -28.92 16.90 10.44
C THR A 288 -27.51 16.55 9.99
N ASN A 289 -26.61 16.15 10.90
CA ASN A 289 -25.18 15.98 10.64
C ASN A 289 -24.88 14.65 9.93
N ASP A 290 -25.47 14.49 8.76
CA ASP A 290 -25.43 13.29 7.94
C ASP A 290 -24.91 13.68 6.55
N SER A 291 -24.12 12.79 5.96
CA SER A 291 -23.52 12.97 4.64
C SER A 291 -23.48 11.62 3.94
N ALA A 292 -23.72 11.61 2.62
CA ALA A 292 -23.76 10.36 1.86
C ALA A 292 -22.40 9.65 1.86
N ALA A 293 -21.34 10.41 1.64
CA ALA A 293 -19.97 9.93 1.68
C ALA A 293 -19.11 10.79 2.60
N GLY A 294 -18.22 10.15 3.35
CA GLY A 294 -17.38 10.82 4.34
C GLY A 294 -16.02 10.16 4.51
N ILE A 295 -14.93 10.86 4.20
CA ILE A 295 -13.55 10.40 4.46
C ILE A 295 -12.90 11.26 5.55
N TYR A 296 -12.40 10.61 6.59
CA TYR A 296 -11.74 11.23 7.72
C TYR A 296 -10.23 11.06 7.59
N VAL A 297 -9.48 12.15 7.79
CA VAL A 297 -8.02 12.10 7.95
C VAL A 297 -7.66 12.48 9.38
N PHE A 298 -7.07 11.54 10.12
CA PHE A 298 -6.62 11.73 11.49
C PHE A 298 -5.14 12.15 11.50
N PHE A 299 -4.85 13.43 11.77
CA PHE A 299 -3.48 13.96 11.71
C PHE A 299 -2.70 13.73 13.00
N SER A 300 -3.31 13.99 14.15
CA SER A 300 -2.65 13.86 15.45
C SER A 300 -3.66 13.89 16.60
N GLN A 301 -3.19 13.71 17.83
CA GLN A 301 -3.96 13.99 19.04
C GLN A 301 -3.23 15.06 19.89
N THR A 302 -4.03 15.83 20.64
CA THR A 302 -3.54 16.74 21.69
C THR A 302 -3.05 15.94 22.91
N TRP A 303 -2.40 16.61 23.87
CA TRP A 303 -1.89 15.94 25.09
C TRP A 303 -3.00 15.32 25.96
N ILE A 304 -4.25 15.80 25.84
CA ILE A 304 -5.44 15.23 26.49
C ILE A 304 -6.17 14.18 25.63
N GLY A 305 -5.54 13.68 24.56
CA GLY A 305 -6.11 12.64 23.69
C GLY A 305 -7.13 13.14 22.67
N MET A 306 -7.34 14.45 22.54
CA MET A 306 -8.32 14.99 21.58
C MET A 306 -7.80 14.88 20.14
N PRO A 307 -8.52 14.22 19.20
CA PRO A 307 -8.05 14.06 17.82
C PRO A 307 -8.16 15.35 17.00
N ARG A 308 -7.09 15.71 16.30
CA ARG A 308 -7.09 16.68 15.20
C ARG A 308 -7.30 15.94 13.89
N HIS A 309 -8.50 16.09 13.35
CA HIS A 309 -8.94 15.39 12.16
C HIS A 309 -9.85 16.28 11.33
N ILE A 310 -9.94 15.98 10.04
CA ILE A 310 -10.79 16.66 9.06
C ILE A 310 -11.65 15.60 8.37
N LYS A 311 -12.93 15.91 8.15
CA LYS A 311 -13.90 15.10 7.41
C LYS A 311 -14.14 15.71 6.03
N TYR A 312 -13.96 14.96 4.96
CA TYR A 312 -14.29 15.34 3.59
C TYR A 312 -15.62 14.72 3.21
N VAL A 313 -16.59 15.51 2.74
CA VAL A 313 -17.98 15.05 2.57
C VAL A 313 -18.57 15.33 1.20
N TRP A 314 -19.47 14.44 0.78
CA TRP A 314 -20.53 14.74 -0.18
C TRP A 314 -21.77 15.18 0.61
N SER A 315 -22.09 16.48 0.56
CA SER A 315 -23.17 17.09 1.36
C SER A 315 -24.50 17.11 0.60
N SER A 316 -25.62 17.07 1.33
CA SER A 316 -26.95 17.23 0.73
C SER A 316 -27.32 18.68 0.44
N THR A 317 -26.81 19.64 1.23
CA THR A 317 -27.29 21.04 1.19
C THR A 317 -26.20 22.10 1.18
N LEU A 318 -24.99 21.79 1.65
CA LEU A 318 -23.89 22.76 1.71
C LEU A 318 -23.11 22.73 0.40
N GLY A 319 -22.77 23.90 -0.15
CA GLY A 319 -22.02 23.99 -1.41
C GLY A 319 -20.57 23.52 -1.31
N GLU A 320 -20.02 23.08 -2.45
CA GLU A 320 -18.61 22.68 -2.58
C GLU A 320 -17.65 23.76 -2.04
N GLY A 321 -16.56 23.32 -1.41
CA GLY A 321 -15.54 24.19 -0.81
C GLY A 321 -15.92 24.80 0.54
N PHE A 322 -17.14 24.58 1.04
CA PHE A 322 -17.53 25.02 2.38
C PHE A 322 -16.68 24.31 3.45
N ILE A 323 -16.09 25.09 4.36
CA ILE A 323 -15.35 24.58 5.52
C ILE A 323 -16.09 24.99 6.78
N GLY A 324 -16.43 23.99 7.59
CA GLY A 324 -17.22 24.20 8.80
C GLY A 324 -16.77 23.34 9.96
N ARG A 325 -17.36 23.64 11.11
CA ARG A 325 -17.25 22.83 12.31
C ARG A 325 -18.53 22.99 13.11
N ARG A 326 -19.04 21.88 13.65
CA ARG A 326 -20.16 21.93 14.58
C ARG A 326 -19.74 22.56 15.91
N ASP A 327 -20.66 23.33 16.51
CA ASP A 327 -20.54 23.89 17.86
C ASP A 327 -20.60 22.82 18.96
N ARG A 328 -19.57 21.98 19.04
CA ARG A 328 -19.28 21.10 20.18
C ARG A 328 -17.77 20.88 20.28
N ILE A 329 -17.28 20.76 21.52
CA ILE A 329 -15.90 20.36 21.82
C ILE A 329 -15.60 19.05 21.07
N ALA A 330 -14.33 18.84 20.68
CA ALA A 330 -13.83 17.58 20.09
C ALA A 330 -14.29 17.25 18.67
N ARG A 331 -15.14 18.05 18.03
CA ARG A 331 -15.69 17.69 16.72
C ARG A 331 -14.71 17.99 15.57
N PRO A 332 -14.70 17.16 14.52
CA PRO A 332 -13.92 17.42 13.31
C PRO A 332 -14.33 18.75 12.69
N TYR A 333 -13.38 19.39 12.03
CA TYR A 333 -13.73 20.25 10.91
C TYR A 333 -14.19 19.38 9.75
N PHE A 334 -15.12 19.88 8.95
CA PHE A 334 -15.50 19.24 7.69
C PHE A 334 -15.27 20.18 6.51
N VAL A 335 -15.00 19.58 5.36
CA VAL A 335 -14.84 20.24 4.07
C VAL A 335 -15.79 19.57 3.09
N VAL A 336 -16.65 20.34 2.44
CA VAL A 336 -17.54 19.83 1.38
C VAL A 336 -16.72 19.71 0.10
N VAL A 337 -16.62 18.50 -0.43
CA VAL A 337 -15.88 18.19 -1.66
C VAL A 337 -16.83 18.00 -2.84
N GLU A 338 -18.05 17.53 -2.58
CA GLU A 338 -19.13 17.40 -3.56
C GLU A 338 -20.47 17.74 -2.90
N SER A 339 -21.47 18.16 -3.68
CA SER A 339 -22.74 18.64 -3.14
C SER A 339 -23.95 18.32 -4.03
N GLY A 340 -25.05 17.95 -3.38
CA GLY A 340 -26.35 17.85 -4.03
C GLY A 340 -26.49 16.65 -4.97
N GLU A 341 -27.64 16.61 -5.64
CA GLU A 341 -28.13 15.42 -6.34
C GLU A 341 -27.71 15.33 -7.81
N GLU A 342 -27.07 16.38 -8.36
CA GLU A 342 -26.81 16.50 -9.80
C GLU A 342 -25.97 15.35 -10.38
N LYS A 343 -25.02 14.83 -9.60
CA LYS A 343 -24.07 13.79 -10.01
C LYS A 343 -24.32 12.43 -9.32
N LEU A 344 -25.53 12.18 -8.81
CA LEU A 344 -25.85 10.87 -8.22
C LEU A 344 -25.73 9.75 -9.24
N GLY A 345 -25.23 8.59 -8.81
CA GLY A 345 -24.96 7.46 -9.68
C GLY A 345 -23.67 7.57 -10.49
N GLU A 346 -22.93 8.68 -10.39
CA GLU A 346 -21.66 8.86 -11.12
C GLU A 346 -20.44 8.63 -10.21
N TRP A 347 -19.43 7.93 -10.75
CA TRP A 347 -18.12 7.85 -10.10
C TRP A 347 -17.32 9.12 -10.35
N LEU A 348 -17.01 9.82 -9.27
CA LEU A 348 -16.32 11.10 -9.28
C LEU A 348 -14.92 10.98 -8.71
N PHE A 349 -13.99 11.69 -9.35
CA PHE A 349 -12.64 11.89 -8.86
C PHE A 349 -12.60 13.11 -7.94
N ALA A 350 -12.10 12.90 -6.73
CA ALA A 350 -11.89 13.95 -5.75
C ALA A 350 -10.40 14.19 -5.52
N SER A 351 -10.03 15.45 -5.28
CA SER A 351 -8.66 15.87 -4.97
C SER A 351 -8.68 17.02 -3.96
N VAL A 352 -7.89 16.89 -2.89
CA VAL A 352 -7.77 17.92 -1.84
C VAL A 352 -6.32 18.11 -1.39
N ASP A 353 -5.97 19.33 -0.98
CA ASP A 353 -4.70 19.61 -0.31
C ASP A 353 -4.88 19.50 1.23
N LEU A 354 -4.35 18.43 1.80
CA LEU A 354 -4.42 18.16 3.24
C LEU A 354 -3.67 19.19 4.07
N GLU A 355 -2.58 19.76 3.56
CA GLU A 355 -1.78 20.75 4.28
C GLU A 355 -2.49 22.11 4.30
N GLU A 356 -3.04 22.53 3.16
CA GLU A 356 -3.84 23.75 3.06
C GLU A 356 -5.08 23.67 3.98
N HIS A 357 -5.85 22.58 3.88
CA HIS A 357 -7.02 22.39 4.72
C HIS A 357 -6.66 22.28 6.19
N TYR A 358 -5.52 21.68 6.55
CA TYR A 358 -5.06 21.66 7.93
C TYR A 358 -4.75 23.06 8.44
N ASP A 359 -4.08 23.91 7.67
CA ASP A 359 -3.79 25.29 8.07
C ASP A 359 -5.08 26.11 8.24
N ARG A 360 -6.02 26.02 7.28
CA ARG A 360 -7.32 26.72 7.32
C ARG A 360 -8.23 26.28 8.47
N THR A 361 -8.01 25.11 9.06
CA THR A 361 -8.85 24.54 10.12
C THR A 361 -8.18 24.56 11.50
N TRP A 362 -7.03 23.90 11.61
CA TRP A 362 -6.29 23.71 12.86
C TRP A 362 -5.11 24.68 13.02
N GLY A 363 -4.73 25.38 11.96
CA GLY A 363 -3.61 26.33 11.94
C GLY A 363 -2.24 25.65 11.86
N GLY A 364 -1.35 26.27 11.09
CA GLY A 364 0.02 25.83 10.88
C GLY A 364 0.10 24.53 10.09
N ARG A 365 1.15 23.73 10.35
CA ARG A 365 1.42 22.50 9.59
C ARG A 365 1.05 21.25 10.39
N PRO A 366 0.49 20.20 9.74
CA PRO A 366 0.24 18.91 10.40
C PRO A 366 1.53 18.28 10.89
N LYS A 367 1.49 17.27 11.78
CA LYS A 367 2.69 16.49 12.15
C LYS A 367 3.19 15.69 10.94
N SER A 368 4.45 15.23 10.96
CA SER A 368 5.05 14.42 9.89
C SER A 368 4.62 12.95 9.87
N ARG A 369 3.63 12.58 10.70
CA ARG A 369 3.03 11.25 10.75
C ARG A 369 1.55 11.39 11.09
N THR A 370 0.68 10.96 10.19
CA THR A 370 -0.76 10.79 10.43
C THR A 370 -1.03 9.59 11.33
N GLN A 371 -2.25 9.49 11.86
CA GLN A 371 -2.71 8.36 12.67
C GLN A 371 -3.54 7.38 11.84
N GLY A 372 -4.37 7.86 10.92
CA GLY A 372 -5.19 6.97 10.12
C GLY A 372 -6.28 7.66 9.32
N LEU A 373 -7.12 6.81 8.74
CA LEU A 373 -8.28 7.15 7.95
C LEU A 373 -9.57 6.69 8.64
N GLY A 374 -10.70 7.27 8.23
CA GLY A 374 -12.01 6.73 8.55
C GLY A 374 -13.01 6.93 7.42
N LEU A 375 -14.00 6.06 7.31
CA LEU A 375 -15.06 6.10 6.31
C LEU A 375 -16.43 6.12 6.99
N LEU A 376 -17.31 7.00 6.53
CA LEU A 376 -18.65 7.18 7.07
C LEU A 376 -19.65 7.65 6.01
N THR A 377 -20.52 6.73 5.63
CA THR A 377 -21.86 6.97 5.09
C THR A 377 -22.83 7.04 6.27
N ASP A 378 -23.54 8.16 6.43
CA ASP A 378 -24.39 8.46 7.60
C ASP A 378 -25.75 9.02 7.17
N ALA A 379 -26.83 8.50 7.78
CA ALA A 379 -28.21 8.94 7.59
C ALA A 379 -29.05 8.85 8.89
N ASN A 380 -28.40 8.73 10.04
CA ASN A 380 -29.06 8.47 11.31
C ASN A 380 -29.68 9.71 11.97
N SER A 381 -29.14 10.91 11.74
CA SER A 381 -29.63 12.14 12.35
C SER A 381 -30.88 12.66 11.62
N THR A 382 -30.91 12.45 10.30
CA THR A 382 -31.96 12.83 9.36
C THR A 382 -33.10 11.81 9.29
N ASP A 383 -32.97 10.65 9.95
CA ASP A 383 -33.93 9.54 9.89
C ASP A 383 -34.27 9.16 8.44
N SER A 384 -33.22 9.01 7.62
CA SER A 384 -33.34 8.82 6.18
C SER A 384 -32.41 7.71 5.66
N ARG A 385 -31.97 7.77 4.40
CA ARG A 385 -31.09 6.78 3.76
C ARG A 385 -29.88 7.45 3.14
N ALA A 386 -28.72 6.82 3.29
CA ALA A 386 -27.50 7.18 2.57
C ALA A 386 -26.89 5.93 1.93
N GLU A 387 -26.38 6.08 0.72
CA GLU A 387 -25.68 5.04 -0.02
C GLU A 387 -24.52 5.65 -0.78
N ALA A 388 -23.32 5.12 -0.52
CA ALA A 388 -22.10 5.59 -1.17
C ALA A 388 -21.09 4.46 -1.37
N TYR A 389 -20.15 4.75 -2.26
CA TYR A 389 -19.11 3.83 -2.68
C TYR A 389 -17.77 4.55 -2.62
N TYR A 390 -16.70 3.83 -2.25
CA TYR A 390 -15.36 4.38 -2.08
C TYR A 390 -14.36 3.49 -2.79
N ALA A 391 -13.38 4.08 -3.46
CA ALA A 391 -12.27 3.37 -4.08
C ALA A 391 -11.00 4.22 -4.15
N ASP A 392 -9.86 3.54 -4.28
CA ASP A 392 -8.56 4.12 -4.64
C ASP A 392 -8.13 5.37 -3.86
N ILE A 393 -8.03 5.26 -2.54
CA ILE A 393 -7.54 6.36 -1.70
C ILE A 393 -6.01 6.47 -1.86
N ARG A 394 -5.54 7.55 -2.46
CA ARG A 394 -4.11 7.82 -2.73
C ARG A 394 -3.67 9.14 -2.10
N VAL A 395 -2.38 9.23 -1.76
CA VAL A 395 -1.74 10.51 -1.43
C VAL A 395 -0.51 10.75 -2.29
N TRP A 396 -0.39 11.94 -2.86
CA TRP A 396 0.60 12.32 -3.86
C TRP A 396 1.56 13.36 -3.32
N SER A 397 2.79 13.34 -3.83
CA SER A 397 3.74 14.41 -3.56
C SER A 397 3.25 15.73 -4.14
N ARG A 398 3.61 16.85 -3.49
CA ARG A 398 3.29 18.19 -4.01
C ARG A 398 3.93 18.40 -5.39
N GLU A 399 5.16 17.92 -5.57
CA GLU A 399 5.89 17.96 -6.84
C GLU A 399 5.12 17.25 -7.97
N ALA A 400 4.52 16.09 -7.71
CA ALA A 400 3.74 15.37 -8.71
C ALA A 400 2.47 16.14 -9.11
N PHE A 401 1.79 16.76 -8.15
CA PHE A 401 0.62 17.58 -8.41
C PHE A 401 0.97 18.84 -9.21
N GLU A 402 2.00 19.59 -8.81
CA GLU A 402 2.45 20.81 -9.52
C GLU A 402 2.97 20.50 -10.93
N ALA A 403 3.53 19.31 -11.14
CA ALA A 403 3.93 18.81 -12.46
C ALA A 403 2.76 18.27 -13.31
N GLY A 404 1.52 18.32 -12.82
CA GLY A 404 0.34 17.83 -13.55
C GLY A 404 0.28 16.30 -13.71
N ARG A 405 0.97 15.53 -12.84
CA ARG A 405 1.00 14.06 -12.89
C ARG A 405 -0.16 13.39 -12.16
N VAL A 406 -0.92 14.14 -11.36
CA VAL A 406 -2.15 13.64 -10.73
C VAL A 406 -3.24 13.53 -11.77
N GLN A 407 -3.66 12.31 -12.07
CA GLN A 407 -4.69 12.02 -13.07
C GLN A 407 -5.96 11.46 -12.41
N ASP A 408 -7.10 11.74 -13.05
CA ASP A 408 -8.35 11.07 -12.76
C ASP A 408 -8.15 9.56 -12.97
N HIS A 409 -8.29 8.79 -11.89
CA HIS A 409 -8.17 7.35 -11.89
C HIS A 409 -9.52 6.66 -11.62
N CYS A 410 -10.61 7.38 -11.81
CA CYS A 410 -11.97 6.87 -11.59
C CYS A 410 -12.64 6.37 -12.88
N ASP A 411 -12.00 6.56 -14.04
CA ASP A 411 -12.49 6.09 -15.34
C ASP A 411 -12.81 4.59 -15.36
N CYS A 412 -12.02 3.77 -14.68
CA CYS A 412 -12.26 2.33 -14.62
C CYS A 412 -13.56 1.95 -13.88
N TYR A 413 -14.11 2.84 -13.04
CA TYR A 413 -15.37 2.60 -12.33
C TYR A 413 -16.60 3.14 -13.06
N ARG A 414 -16.44 4.12 -13.97
CA ARG A 414 -17.56 4.74 -14.71
C ARG A 414 -18.24 3.78 -15.70
N GLY A 415 -17.55 2.72 -16.10
CA GLY A 415 -18.10 1.67 -16.96
C GLY A 415 -18.82 0.54 -16.22
N LEU A 416 -18.86 0.56 -14.89
CA LEU A 416 -19.47 -0.51 -14.10
C LEU A 416 -21.00 -0.37 -14.11
N GLU A 417 -21.69 -1.36 -14.66
CA GLU A 417 -23.14 -1.45 -14.53
C GLU A 417 -23.52 -1.86 -13.09
N PRO A 418 -24.47 -1.17 -12.43
CA PRO A 418 -24.91 -1.56 -11.10
C PRO A 418 -25.41 -3.00 -11.08
N LEU A 419 -25.05 -3.78 -10.05
CA LEU A 419 -25.58 -5.13 -9.87
C LEU A 419 -27.12 -5.07 -9.75
N GLU A 420 -27.86 -6.04 -10.32
CA GLU A 420 -29.33 -6.09 -10.25
C GLU A 420 -29.86 -6.07 -8.79
N SER A 421 -29.05 -6.51 -7.82
CA SER A 421 -29.37 -6.41 -6.39
C SER A 421 -29.30 -5.00 -5.80
N ASP A 422 -28.59 -4.08 -6.46
CA ASP A 422 -28.54 -2.65 -6.09
C ASP A 422 -29.76 -1.89 -6.63
N THR A 423 -30.45 -2.44 -7.65
CA THR A 423 -31.60 -1.79 -8.32
C THR A 423 -32.97 -2.20 -7.77
N GLU A 424 -33.09 -3.29 -6.99
CA GLU A 424 -34.39 -3.78 -6.49
C GLU A 424 -35.01 -3.01 -5.31
N ARG A 425 -34.43 -1.90 -4.83
CA ARG A 425 -35.04 -1.07 -3.77
C ARG A 425 -35.48 0.30 -4.25
N GLY A 426 -36.61 0.30 -4.96
CA GLY A 426 -37.29 1.50 -5.44
C GLY A 426 -38.82 1.38 -5.51
N THR A 427 -39.48 0.63 -4.61
CA THR A 427 -40.93 0.81 -4.41
C THR A 427 -41.16 1.64 -3.17
N ALA A 428 -41.53 2.90 -3.39
CA ALA A 428 -41.99 3.83 -2.37
C ALA A 428 -43.00 3.14 -1.44
N GLY A 429 -42.66 3.03 -0.16
CA GLY A 429 -43.59 2.64 0.88
C GLY A 429 -44.77 3.59 0.87
N VAL A 430 -45.96 3.04 0.60
CA VAL A 430 -47.25 3.72 0.67
C VAL A 430 -47.38 4.45 2.02
N PRO A 431 -47.84 5.71 2.06
CA PRO A 431 -48.03 6.40 3.33
C PRO A 431 -49.08 5.67 4.16
N LEU A 432 -48.73 5.33 5.41
CA LEU A 432 -49.71 4.85 6.39
C LEU A 432 -50.74 5.96 6.63
N ASN A 433 -51.92 5.76 6.06
CA ASN A 433 -53.05 6.66 6.15
C ASN A 433 -53.50 6.72 7.62
N SER A 434 -53.33 7.88 8.24
CA SER A 434 -53.81 8.20 9.58
C SER A 434 -55.32 8.42 9.52
N GLY A 435 -56.08 7.32 9.70
CA GLY A 435 -57.53 7.37 9.86
C GLY A 435 -57.93 7.68 11.29
N MET A 436 -57.97 8.96 11.66
CA MET A 436 -58.96 9.50 12.61
C MET A 436 -60.21 9.82 11.79
N THR A 437 -61.40 9.30 12.11
CA THR A 437 -62.49 9.93 12.89
C THR A 437 -63.76 9.06 12.76
N PRO A 438 -64.86 9.29 13.51
CA PRO A 438 -65.04 10.14 14.70
C PRO A 438 -65.29 9.37 16.01
#